data_AF-A0A1H0DED2-F1
#
_entry.id   AF-A0A1H0DED2-F1
#
_cell.length_a   1.000
_cell.length_b   1.000
_cell.length_c   1.000
_cell.angle_alpha   90.00
_cell.angle_beta   90.00
_cell.angle_gamma   90.00
#
_symmetry.space_group_name_H-M   'P 1'
#
loop_
_entity.id
_entity.type
_entity.pdbx_description
1 polymer ?
#
loop_
_entity_poly.entity_id
_entity_poly.type
_entity_poly.pdbx_seq_one_letter_code
_entity_poly.pdbx_strand_id
1 'polypeptide(L)' 'MNILTKEQTNAIARELSIALVKFSKDNLSTEEAERIAEIVLEDIDLDNPTLAHKGINWLAKDILRQISR' A
#
# COMPACT_ATOMS: atom_id res chain seq x y z
N MET A 1 -18.82 -2.38 9.29
CA MET A 1 -17.90 -1.24 9.06
C MET A 1 -16.93 -1.21 10.21
N ASN A 2 -15.75 -1.77 10.02
CA ASN A 2 -14.65 -1.63 10.97
C ASN A 2 -13.99 -0.29 10.64
N ILE A 3 -14.35 0.77 11.37
CA ILE A 3 -13.72 2.08 11.15
C ILE A 3 -12.30 1.95 11.68
N LEU A 4 -11.32 1.85 10.79
CA LEU A 4 -9.93 1.85 11.17
C LEU A 4 -9.58 3.18 11.81
N THR A 5 -8.84 3.12 12.90
CA THR A 5 -8.35 4.33 13.54
C THR A 5 -7.29 4.97 12.65
N LYS A 6 -7.12 6.29 12.76
CA LYS A 6 -6.05 7.02 12.06
C LYS A 6 -4.67 6.40 12.30
N GLU A 7 -4.44 5.84 13.48
CA GLU A 7 -3.20 5.13 13.82
C GLU A 7 -3.03 3.84 13.02
N GLN A 8 -4.10 3.06 12.83
CA GLN A 8 -4.09 1.84 12.03
C GLN A 8 -3.83 2.15 10.55
N THR A 9 -4.50 3.18 10.02
CA THR A 9 -4.27 3.62 8.63
C THR A 9 -2.82 4.05 8.42
N ASN A 10 -2.24 4.81 9.36
CA ASN A 10 -0.84 5.24 9.29
C ASN A 10 0.14 4.05 9.35
N ALA A 11 -0.15 3.04 10.17
CA ALA A 11 0.67 1.84 10.25
C ALA A 11 0.65 1.06 8.93
N ILE A 12 -0.53 0.88 8.33
CA ILE A 12 -0.70 0.21 7.03
C ILE A 12 -0.01 1.01 5.92
N ALA A 13 -0.13 2.35 5.92
CA ALA A 13 0.54 3.22 4.95
C ALA A 13 2.05 3.05 4.99
N ARG A 14 2.62 3.01 6.20
CA ARG A 14 4.05 2.80 6.41
C ARG A 14 4.50 1.41 5.96
N GLU A 15 3.73 0.36 6.25
CA GLU A 15 4.06 -0.99 5.79
C GLU A 15 4.00 -1.10 4.26
N LEU A 16 3.01 -0.44 3.65
CA LEU A 16 2.85 -0.39 2.20
C LEU A 16 3.98 0.40 1.53
N SER A 17 4.39 1.55 2.07
CA SER A 17 5.49 2.35 1.51
C SER A 17 6.82 1.58 1.54
N ILE A 18 7.12 0.88 2.64
CA ILE A 18 8.31 0.02 2.74
C ILE A 18 8.27 -1.10 1.69
N ALA A 19 7.11 -1.72 1.50
CA ALA A 19 6.93 -2.78 0.49
C ALA A 19 7.08 -2.23 -0.95
N LEU A 20 6.57 -1.03 -1.22
CA LEU A 20 6.70 -0.36 -2.51
C LEU A 20 8.16 -0.07 -2.86
N VAL A 21 8.93 0.55 -1.94
CA VAL A 21 10.37 0.78 -2.14
C VAL A 21 11.08 -0.54 -2.42
N LYS A 22 10.87 -1.55 -1.57
CA LYS A 22 11.49 -2.87 -1.70
C LYS A 22 11.19 -3.54 -3.05
N PHE A 23 9.94 -3.53 -3.51
CA PHE A 23 9.55 -4.22 -4.75
C PHE A 23 9.81 -3.39 -6.00
N SER A 24 9.90 -2.06 -5.87
CA SER A 24 10.34 -1.18 -6.95
C SER A 24 11.81 -1.37 -7.33
N LYS A 25 12.59 -2.05 -6.46
CA LYS A 25 14.06 -2.19 -6.58
C LYS A 25 14.74 -0.82 -6.62
N ASP A 26 14.39 0.03 -5.65
CA ASP A 26 14.92 1.39 -5.48
C ASP A 26 14.58 2.37 -6.62
N ASN A 27 13.57 2.05 -7.44
CA ASN A 27 13.04 2.96 -8.46
C ASN A 27 12.03 3.99 -7.91
N LEU A 28 11.57 3.80 -6.66
CA LEU A 28 10.75 4.78 -5.94
C LEU A 28 11.54 5.31 -4.76
N SER A 29 11.56 6.63 -4.58
CA SER A 29 12.00 7.23 -3.32
C SER A 29 11.03 6.88 -2.19
N THR A 30 11.50 6.97 -0.94
CA THR A 30 10.64 6.80 0.22
C THR A 30 9.47 7.79 0.21
N GLU A 31 9.70 9.06 -0.16
CA GLU A 31 8.61 10.07 -0.21
C GLU A 31 7.61 9.80 -1.33
N GLU A 32 8.05 9.22 -2.46
CA GLU A 32 7.14 8.79 -3.53
C GLU A 32 6.31 7.58 -3.09
N ALA A 33 6.94 6.59 -2.45
CA ALA A 33 6.26 5.41 -1.94
C ALA A 33 5.25 5.74 -0.83
N GLU A 34 5.56 6.71 0.05
CA GLU A 34 4.63 7.21 1.07
C GLU A 34 3.41 7.88 0.44
N ARG A 35 3.61 8.78 -0.53
CA ARG A 35 2.49 9.43 -1.24
C ARG A 35 1.59 8.43 -1.97
N ILE A 36 2.19 7.43 -2.63
CA ILE A 36 1.43 6.36 -3.30
C ILE A 36 0.64 5.55 -2.27
N ALA A 37 1.24 5.21 -1.13
CA ALA A 37 0.58 4.45 -0.08
C ALA A 37 -0.61 5.21 0.51
N GLU A 38 -0.48 6.51 0.76
CA GLU A 38 -1.57 7.37 1.23
C GLU A 38 -2.73 7.41 0.23
N ILE A 39 -2.46 7.72 -1.04
CA ILE A 39 -3.49 7.78 -2.10
C ILE A 39 -4.22 6.44 -2.25
N VAL A 40 -3.48 5.32 -2.27
CA VAL A 40 -4.11 4.00 -2.40
C VAL A 40 -4.98 3.69 -1.19
N LEU A 41 -4.57 4.07 0.01
CA LEU A 41 -5.34 3.81 1.22
C LEU A 41 -6.60 4.66 1.36
N GLU A 42 -6.67 5.79 0.65
CA GLU A 42 -7.91 6.57 0.54
C GLU A 42 -8.99 5.83 -0.27
N ASP A 43 -8.58 5.07 -1.30
CA ASP A 43 -9.50 4.42 -2.24
C ASP A 43 -9.69 2.90 -2.02
N ILE A 44 -8.83 2.27 -1.21
CA ILE A 44 -8.87 0.80 -1.06
C ILE A 44 -9.87 0.34 0.00
N ASP A 45 -10.67 -0.66 -0.37
CA ASP A 45 -11.47 -1.43 0.57
C ASP A 45 -10.57 -2.39 1.35
N LEU A 46 -10.23 -2.03 2.60
CA LEU A 46 -9.42 -2.86 3.48
C LEU A 46 -10.15 -4.11 3.97
N ASP A 47 -11.48 -4.16 3.87
CA ASP A 47 -12.29 -5.36 4.13
C ASP A 47 -12.29 -6.32 2.92
N ASN A 48 -11.60 -5.98 1.82
CA ASN A 48 -11.52 -6.83 0.64
C ASN A 48 -10.89 -8.21 0.99
N PRO A 49 -11.60 -9.33 0.77
CA PRO A 49 -11.11 -10.67 1.09
C PRO A 49 -9.79 -11.03 0.41
N THR A 50 -9.55 -10.49 -0.78
CA THR A 50 -8.30 -10.69 -1.53
C THR A 50 -7.15 -10.01 -0.82
N LEU A 51 -7.34 -8.78 -0.33
CA LEU A 51 -6.32 -8.08 0.44
C LEU A 51 -6.08 -8.76 1.79
N ALA A 52 -7.14 -9.15 2.49
CA ALA A 52 -7.04 -9.88 3.76
C ALA A 52 -6.27 -11.21 3.61
N HIS A 53 -6.44 -11.90 2.48
CA HIS A 53 -5.75 -13.17 2.22
C HIS A 53 -4.32 -13.00 1.68
N LYS A 54 -4.08 -12.03 0.79
CA LYS A 54 -2.80 -11.86 0.09
C LYS A 54 -1.85 -10.86 0.76
N GLY A 55 -2.39 -9.94 1.56
CA GLY A 55 -1.66 -8.95 2.35
C GLY A 55 -1.03 -7.80 1.56
N ILE A 56 -0.38 -6.90 2.30
CA ILE A 56 0.24 -5.66 1.81
C ILE A 56 1.32 -5.92 0.74
N ASN A 57 2.07 -7.01 0.85
CA ASN A 57 3.11 -7.35 -0.14
C ASN A 57 2.54 -7.64 -1.54
N TRP A 58 1.35 -8.24 -1.60
CA TRP A 58 0.67 -8.46 -2.88
C TRP A 58 0.17 -7.14 -3.43
N LEU A 59 -0.45 -6.31 -2.59
CA LEU A 59 -0.93 -4.97 -2.95
C LEU A 59 0.20 -4.12 -3.54
N ALA A 60 1.36 -4.05 -2.87
CA ALA A 60 2.51 -3.32 -3.36
C ALA A 60 2.97 -3.76 -4.77
N LYS A 61 3.00 -5.07 -5.02
CA LYS A 61 3.34 -5.61 -6.36
C LYS A 61 2.28 -5.29 -7.40
N ASP A 62 1.02 -5.30 -7.01
CA ASP A 62 -0.09 -4.98 -7.92
C ASP A 62 -0.05 -3.50 -8.32
N ILE A 63 0.12 -2.59 -7.37
CA ILE A 63 0.30 -1.15 -7.62
C ILE A 63 1.46 -0.90 -8.59
N LEU A 64 2.63 -1.50 -8.33
CA LEU A 64 3.81 -1.32 -9.19
C LEU A 64 3.57 -1.83 -10.62
N ARG A 65 2.77 -2.89 -10.80
CA ARG A 65 2.39 -3.38 -12.13
C ARG A 65 1.45 -2.42 -12.86
N GLN A 66 0.60 -1.71 -12.13
CA GLN A 66 -0.30 -0.71 -12.72
C GLN A 66 0.47 0.57 -13.11
N ILE A 67 1.47 0.99 -12.32
CA ILE A 67 2.29 2.17 -12.60
C ILE A 67 3.30 1.93 -13.75
N SER A 68 3.82 0.71 -13.89
CA SER A 68 4.81 0.38 -14.93
C SER A 68 4.20 0.13 -16.31
N ARG A 69 2.90 0.36 -16.49
CA ARG A 69 2.12 0.01 -17.69
C ARG A 69 1.75 1.25 -18.47
#